data_AF-A0A8J3MN52-F1
#
_entry.id   AF-A0A8J3MN52-F1
#
_cell.length_a   1.000
_cell.length_b   1.000
_cell.length_c   1.000
_cell.angle_alpha   90.00
_cell.angle_beta   90.00
_cell.angle_gamma   90.00
#
_symmetry.space_group_name_H-M   'P 1'
#
loop_
_entity.id
_entity.type
_entity.pdbx_description
1 polymer ?
#
loop_
_entity_poly.entity_id
_entity_poly.type
_entity_poly.pdbx_seq_one_letter_code
_entity_poly.pdbx_strand_id
1 'polypeptide(L)'
;MSSTTRRQFMIDGGKLVVGTSALAAFLAACGGAASGSAQGTLNYWITGYQPNGANATGKLTDAAIQAYVKAHPELKSVKATGYTADQAGSTKVTQAVRGGTSVDLFRYPTDSLPALIKQGLISPIDDYLSAEDKADIYPDLLKAVTIDGKIYAWPLWVPPWACI
;
A
#
# COMPACT_ATOMS: atom_id res chain seq x y z
N MET A 1 -11.69 -13.09 -23.74
CA MET A 1 -11.49 -13.67 -22.39
C MET A 1 -10.71 -12.65 -21.58
N SER A 2 -11.39 -11.69 -20.96
CA SER A 2 -10.72 -10.67 -20.13
C SER A 2 -10.43 -11.27 -18.77
N SER A 3 -9.15 -11.43 -18.43
CA SER A 3 -8.70 -11.84 -17.11
C SER A 3 -8.88 -10.66 -16.16
N THR A 4 -9.83 -10.75 -15.24
CA THR A 4 -9.99 -9.80 -14.14
C THR A 4 -8.78 -9.90 -13.23
N THR A 5 -7.97 -8.85 -13.14
CA THR A 5 -6.78 -8.82 -12.28
C THR A 5 -7.18 -8.65 -10.81
N ARG A 6 -6.32 -9.12 -9.89
CA ARG A 6 -6.56 -9.09 -8.42
C ARG A 6 -6.93 -7.69 -7.89
N ARG A 7 -6.42 -6.64 -8.52
CA ARG A 7 -6.73 -5.24 -8.19
C ARG A 7 -8.16 -4.85 -8.57
N GLN A 8 -8.66 -5.33 -9.71
CA GLN A 8 -10.02 -5.04 -10.16
C GLN A 8 -11.06 -5.67 -9.23
N PHE A 9 -10.77 -6.85 -8.68
CA PHE A 9 -11.61 -7.47 -7.64
C PHE A 9 -11.68 -6.61 -6.36
N MET A 10 -10.58 -5.98 -5.94
CA MET A 10 -10.55 -5.11 -4.76
C MET A 10 -11.20 -3.74 -5.01
N ILE A 11 -11.19 -3.23 -6.25
CA ILE A 11 -11.81 -1.94 -6.61
C ILE A 11 -13.33 -2.10 -6.86
N ASP A 12 -13.75 -3.21 -7.47
CA ASP A 12 -15.15 -3.41 -7.91
C ASP A 12 -16.06 -4.04 -6.85
N GLY A 13 -15.52 -4.51 -5.72
CA GLY A 13 -16.31 -5.10 -4.62
C GLY A 13 -17.42 -4.21 -4.05
N GLY A 14 -17.44 -2.90 -4.40
CA GLY A 14 -18.46 -1.94 -4.00
C GLY A 14 -19.62 -1.71 -4.98
N LYS A 15 -19.68 -2.38 -6.15
CA LYS A 15 -20.74 -2.14 -7.14
C LYS A 15 -21.30 -3.44 -7.73
N LEU A 16 -22.09 -4.19 -6.96
CA LEU A 16 -23.02 -5.17 -7.54
C LEU A 16 -24.46 -4.66 -7.43
N VAL A 17 -24.96 -4.17 -8.57
CA VAL A 17 -26.38 -3.83 -8.77
C VAL A 17 -27.18 -5.13 -8.86
N VAL A 18 -28.24 -5.20 -8.07
CA VAL A 18 -29.18 -6.32 -7.94
C VAL A 18 -29.93 -6.51 -9.27
N GLY A 19 -29.64 -7.61 -9.96
CA GLY A 19 -30.45 -8.14 -11.06
C GLY A 19 -31.21 -9.38 -10.60
N THR A 20 -32.51 -9.24 -10.38
CA THR A 20 -33.45 -10.33 -10.08
C THR A 20 -33.51 -11.33 -11.25
N SER A 21 -32.92 -12.52 -11.07
CA SER A 21 -33.43 -13.85 -11.54
C SER A 21 -32.30 -14.89 -11.57
N ALA A 22 -32.06 -15.57 -10.44
CA ALA A 22 -31.52 -16.94 -10.33
C ALA A 22 -31.23 -17.24 -8.84
N LEU A 23 -32.27 -17.66 -8.11
CA LEU A 23 -32.13 -18.24 -6.77
C LEU A 23 -31.45 -19.62 -6.90
N ALA A 24 -30.37 -19.83 -6.13
CA ALA A 24 -29.88 -21.14 -5.60
C ALA A 24 -28.39 -21.49 -5.79
N ALA A 25 -27.44 -20.54 -5.77
CA ALA A 25 -26.02 -20.92 -5.63
C ALA A 25 -25.07 -19.95 -4.90
N PHE A 26 -25.55 -18.90 -4.21
CA PHE A 26 -24.64 -17.90 -3.59
C PHE A 26 -24.79 -17.72 -2.07
N LEU A 27 -25.24 -18.74 -1.35
CA LEU A 27 -25.30 -18.72 0.12
C LEU A 27 -24.01 -19.25 0.80
N ALA A 28 -22.84 -18.86 0.31
CA ALA A 28 -21.56 -19.21 0.97
C ALA A 28 -20.44 -18.17 0.78
N ALA A 29 -20.77 -16.88 0.69
CA ALA A 29 -19.74 -15.82 0.64
C ALA A 29 -19.91 -14.71 1.69
N CYS A 30 -20.92 -14.80 2.56
CA CYS A 30 -20.94 -14.02 3.81
C CYS A 30 -20.29 -14.86 4.90
N GLY A 31 -18.99 -14.69 5.11
CA GLY A 31 -18.30 -15.39 6.20
C GLY A 31 -16.80 -15.20 6.16
N GLY A 32 -16.33 -14.07 6.68
CA GLY A 32 -14.91 -13.83 6.95
C GLY A 32 -14.16 -13.34 5.73
N ALA A 33 -13.85 -12.05 5.71
CA ALA A 33 -12.72 -11.55 4.97
C ALA A 33 -11.48 -12.27 5.52
N ALA A 34 -11.10 -13.36 4.86
CA ALA A 34 -9.82 -13.98 5.08
C ALA A 34 -8.78 -12.90 4.78
N SER A 35 -8.02 -12.49 5.79
CA SER A 35 -6.73 -11.85 5.62
C SER A 35 -5.92 -12.76 4.70
N GLY A 36 -5.98 -12.50 3.39
CA GLY A 36 -5.30 -13.29 2.40
C GLY A 36 -3.82 -13.08 2.59
N SER A 37 -3.17 -14.02 3.26
CA SER A 37 -1.71 -14.11 3.31
C SER A 37 -1.19 -14.01 1.88
N ALA A 38 -0.34 -13.03 1.58
CA ALA A 38 0.15 -12.80 0.23
C ALA A 38 0.98 -14.00 -0.25
N GLN A 39 0.37 -14.92 -1.01
CA GLN A 39 1.11 -16.01 -1.65
C GLN A 39 1.85 -15.45 -2.87
N GLY A 40 3.01 -14.83 -2.67
CA GLY A 40 3.78 -14.19 -3.73
C GLY A 40 5.01 -13.43 -3.25
N THR A 41 5.67 -12.75 -4.20
CA THR A 41 6.70 -11.75 -3.90
C THR A 41 6.05 -10.39 -3.72
N LEU A 42 6.30 -9.75 -2.58
CA LEU A 42 5.86 -8.39 -2.31
C LEU A 42 6.89 -7.39 -2.88
N ASN A 43 6.48 -6.52 -3.79
CA ASN A 43 7.34 -5.49 -4.37
C ASN A 43 7.19 -4.18 -3.59
N TYR A 44 8.24 -3.80 -2.88
CA TYR A 44 8.27 -2.62 -2.03
C TYR A 44 9.23 -1.57 -2.57
N TRP A 45 8.74 -0.37 -2.89
CA TRP A 45 9.55 0.72 -3.44
C TRP A 45 9.78 1.84 -2.42
N ILE A 46 11.04 2.23 -2.21
CA ILE A 46 11.41 3.12 -1.10
C ILE A 46 12.30 4.25 -1.59
N THR A 47 11.91 5.48 -1.26
CA THR A 47 12.71 6.67 -1.54
C THR A 47 14.05 6.61 -0.82
N GLY A 48 15.15 6.81 -1.53
CA GLY A 48 16.50 6.85 -0.98
C GLY A 48 17.01 5.53 -0.41
N TYR A 49 16.33 4.40 -0.62
CA TYR A 49 16.81 3.10 -0.17
C TYR A 49 18.00 2.61 -0.98
N GLN A 50 19.01 2.10 -0.28
CA GLN A 50 20.14 1.38 -0.86
C GLN A 50 20.30 0.05 -0.09
N PRO A 51 20.40 -1.10 -0.78
CA PRO A 51 20.39 -2.42 -0.14
C PRO A 51 21.66 -2.69 0.67
N ASN A 52 21.61 -3.76 1.47
CA ASN A 52 22.73 -4.29 2.25
C ASN A 52 23.30 -3.26 3.23
N GLY A 53 22.43 -2.44 3.81
CA GLY A 53 22.82 -1.43 4.80
C GLY A 53 23.74 -0.32 4.26
N ALA A 54 23.77 -0.11 2.94
CA ALA A 54 24.63 0.91 2.31
C ALA A 54 24.33 2.35 2.80
N ASN A 55 23.12 2.60 3.32
CA ASN A 55 22.78 3.83 4.02
C ASN A 55 21.82 3.57 5.20
N ALA A 56 21.47 4.61 5.96
CA ALA A 56 20.62 4.49 7.15
C ALA A 56 19.24 3.89 6.84
N THR A 57 18.60 4.37 5.76
CA THR A 57 17.33 3.79 5.26
C THR A 57 17.49 2.32 4.91
N GLY A 58 18.58 1.95 4.22
CA GLY A 58 18.92 0.58 3.89
C GLY A 58 19.01 -0.31 5.11
N LYS A 59 19.77 0.09 6.12
CA LYS A 59 19.95 -0.69 7.36
C LYS A 59 18.61 -0.98 8.05
N LEU A 60 17.77 0.04 8.20
CA LEU A 60 16.46 -0.10 8.86
C LEU A 60 15.49 -0.95 8.03
N THR A 61 15.41 -0.70 6.72
CA THR A 61 14.51 -1.45 5.82
C THR A 61 14.94 -2.90 5.70
N ASP A 62 16.24 -3.19 5.56
CA ASP A 62 16.76 -4.55 5.46
C ASP A 62 16.42 -5.35 6.73
N ALA A 63 16.62 -4.75 7.91
CA ALA A 63 16.26 -5.37 9.18
C ALA A 63 14.74 -5.62 9.29
N ALA A 64 13.92 -4.64 8.91
CA ALA A 64 12.46 -4.78 8.92
C ALA A 64 11.98 -5.88 7.96
N ILE A 65 12.54 -5.95 6.75
CA ILE A 65 12.23 -6.99 5.77
C ILE A 65 12.63 -8.37 6.29
N GLN A 66 13.82 -8.50 6.87
CA GLN A 66 14.27 -9.77 7.45
C GLN A 66 13.35 -10.23 8.58
N ALA A 67 12.96 -9.32 9.47
CA ALA A 67 12.03 -9.62 10.56
C ALA A 67 10.65 -10.04 10.03
N TYR A 68 10.13 -9.33 9.03
CA TYR A 68 8.84 -9.65 8.41
C TYR A 68 8.84 -11.02 7.72
N VAL A 69 9.84 -11.30 6.87
CA VAL A 69 9.95 -12.60 6.18
C VAL A 69 10.11 -13.75 7.19
N LYS A 70 10.82 -13.52 8.30
CA LYS A 70 10.95 -14.52 9.37
C LYS A 70 9.62 -14.80 10.10
N ALA A 71 8.80 -13.77 10.28
CA ALA A 71 7.49 -13.88 10.95
C ALA A 71 6.40 -14.44 10.02
N HIS A 72 6.59 -14.34 8.69
CA HIS A 72 5.62 -14.72 7.66
C HIS A 72 6.20 -15.78 6.71
N PRO A 73 6.37 -17.04 7.15
CA PRO A 73 6.94 -18.11 6.33
C PRO A 73 6.09 -18.46 5.09
N GLU A 74 4.83 -18.05 5.04
CA GLU A 74 3.93 -18.19 3.90
C GLU A 74 4.23 -17.21 2.75
N LEU A 75 5.01 -16.16 3.01
CA LEU A 75 5.47 -15.20 2.01
C LEU A 75 6.66 -15.78 1.23
N LYS A 76 6.66 -15.68 -0.10
CA LYS A 76 7.81 -16.15 -0.90
C LYS A 76 9.04 -15.25 -0.72
N SER A 77 8.84 -13.94 -0.77
CA SER A 77 9.91 -12.94 -0.61
C SER A 77 9.38 -11.52 -0.57
N VAL A 78 10.15 -10.60 -0.01
CA VAL A 78 9.98 -9.14 -0.22
C VAL A 78 11.11 -8.65 -1.11
N LYS A 79 10.77 -7.96 -2.19
CA LYS A 79 11.71 -7.31 -3.10
C LYS A 79 11.68 -5.80 -2.89
N ALA A 80 12.71 -5.27 -2.25
CA ALA A 80 12.88 -3.83 -2.06
C ALA A 80 13.59 -3.17 -3.26
N THR A 81 13.03 -2.07 -3.75
CA THR A 81 13.60 -1.26 -4.84
C THR A 81 13.78 0.19 -4.39
N GLY A 82 15.00 0.71 -4.55
CA GLY A 82 15.30 2.12 -4.27
C GLY A 82 14.93 3.03 -5.43
N TYR A 83 14.51 4.26 -5.10
CA TYR A 83 14.35 5.33 -6.08
C TYR A 83 14.77 6.70 -5.50
N THR A 84 15.05 7.68 -6.36
CA THR A 84 15.57 9.00 -5.98
C THR A 84 14.50 9.91 -5.38
N ALA A 85 14.91 10.84 -4.50
CA ALA A 85 14.01 11.84 -3.90
C ALA A 85 13.86 13.10 -4.79
N ASP A 86 13.74 12.90 -6.10
CA ASP A 86 13.64 13.96 -7.10
C ASP A 86 12.46 13.71 -8.05
N GLN A 87 12.26 14.63 -8.99
CA GLN A 87 11.17 14.54 -9.97
C GLN A 87 11.25 13.24 -10.81
N ALA A 88 12.45 12.77 -11.13
CA ALA A 88 12.65 11.54 -11.88
C ALA A 88 12.14 10.32 -11.08
N GLY A 89 12.47 10.27 -9.78
CA GLY A 89 11.99 9.27 -8.85
C GLY A 89 10.47 9.28 -8.70
N SER A 90 9.87 10.45 -8.46
CA SER A 90 8.40 10.60 -8.36
C SER A 90 7.69 10.19 -9.65
N THR A 91 8.25 10.55 -10.81
CA THR A 91 7.74 10.11 -12.12
C THR A 91 7.81 8.60 -12.26
N LYS A 92 8.93 7.97 -11.89
CA LYS A 92 9.13 6.52 -11.96
C LYS A 92 8.08 5.76 -11.13
N VAL A 93 7.84 6.20 -9.89
CA VAL A 93 6.82 5.60 -9.00
C VAL A 93 5.43 5.78 -9.60
N THR A 94 5.08 6.99 -10.04
CA THR A 94 3.76 7.28 -10.63
C THR A 94 3.47 6.40 -11.85
N GLN A 95 4.45 6.24 -12.75
CA GLN A 95 4.29 5.37 -13.93
C GLN A 95 4.16 3.90 -13.53
N ALA A 96 4.94 3.44 -12.55
CA ALA A 96 4.86 2.08 -12.04
C ALA A 96 3.48 1.78 -11.43
N VAL A 97 2.94 2.71 -10.63
CA VAL A 97 1.59 2.64 -10.05
C VAL A 97 0.51 2.59 -11.14
N ARG A 98 0.61 3.42 -12.17
CA ARG A 98 -0.30 3.44 -13.34
C ARG A 98 -0.21 2.16 -14.19
N GLY A 99 0.98 1.58 -14.30
CA GLY A 99 1.22 0.32 -15.00
C GLY A 99 0.62 -0.91 -14.29
N GLY A 100 0.18 -0.78 -13.04
CA GLY A 100 -0.79 -1.70 -12.42
C GLY A 100 -0.21 -2.93 -11.70
N THR A 101 1.01 -3.38 -12.00
CA THR A 101 1.50 -4.68 -11.51
C THR A 101 2.93 -4.70 -10.96
N SER A 102 3.68 -3.60 -11.03
CA SER A 102 5.10 -3.60 -10.68
C SER A 102 5.41 -3.18 -9.23
N VAL A 103 4.41 -2.67 -8.50
CA VAL A 103 4.56 -2.12 -7.14
C VAL A 103 3.35 -2.50 -6.30
N ASP A 104 3.60 -3.10 -5.14
CA ASP A 104 2.58 -3.48 -4.16
C ASP A 104 2.53 -2.46 -3.01
N LEU A 105 3.70 -2.05 -2.51
CA LEU A 105 3.86 -1.02 -1.47
C LEU A 105 4.89 0.00 -1.95
N PHE A 106 4.69 1.27 -1.58
CA PHE A 106 5.70 2.28 -1.82
C PHE A 106 5.68 3.38 -0.76
N ARG A 107 6.86 3.90 -0.44
CA ARG A 107 6.99 5.17 0.29
C ARG A 107 6.74 6.30 -0.71
N TYR A 108 5.98 7.33 -0.34
CA TYR A 108 5.68 8.45 -1.23
C TYR A 108 5.54 9.76 -0.44
N PRO A 109 5.88 10.91 -1.04
CA PRO A 109 5.63 12.22 -0.44
C PRO A 109 4.12 12.46 -0.21
N THR A 110 3.77 12.93 0.99
CA THR A 110 2.37 13.16 1.40
C THR A 110 1.69 14.23 0.54
N ASP A 111 2.41 15.26 0.12
CA ASP A 111 1.92 16.34 -0.75
C ASP A 111 1.47 15.85 -2.14
N SER A 112 2.09 14.77 -2.63
CA SER A 112 1.85 14.18 -3.94
C SER A 112 0.80 13.06 -3.90
N LEU A 113 0.45 12.58 -2.71
CA LEU A 113 -0.50 11.48 -2.49
C LEU A 113 -1.92 11.77 -3.03
N PRO A 114 -2.51 12.97 -2.87
CA PRO A 114 -3.87 13.27 -3.35
C PRO A 114 -4.06 13.06 -4.85
N ALA A 115 -3.01 13.24 -5.66
CA ALA A 115 -3.09 13.05 -7.11
C ALA A 115 -3.30 11.57 -7.49
N LEU A 116 -2.66 10.64 -6.77
CA LEU A 116 -2.82 9.20 -6.99
C LEU A 116 -4.20 8.72 -6.51
N ILE A 117 -4.69 9.29 -5.41
CA ILE A 117 -6.02 8.99 -4.84
C ILE A 117 -7.13 9.42 -5.80
N LYS A 118 -7.08 10.66 -6.30
CA LYS A 118 -8.06 11.18 -7.28
C LYS A 118 -8.09 10.37 -8.59
N GLN A 119 -6.98 9.75 -8.95
CA GLN A 119 -6.87 8.88 -10.13
C GLN A 119 -7.32 7.43 -9.85
N GLY A 120 -7.73 7.10 -8.61
CA GLY A 120 -8.15 5.75 -8.22
C GLY A 120 -7.01 4.73 -8.25
N LEU A 121 -5.76 5.18 -8.14
CA LEU A 121 -4.58 4.35 -8.33
C LEU A 121 -4.10 3.64 -7.06
N ILE A 122 -4.54 4.10 -5.88
CA ILE A 122 -4.18 3.54 -4.59
C ILE A 122 -5.43 3.26 -3.76
N SER A 123 -5.37 2.17 -3.00
CA SER A 123 -6.45 1.75 -2.12
C SER A 123 -6.31 2.41 -0.74
N PRO A 124 -7.42 2.67 -0.03
CA PRO A 124 -7.37 2.99 1.38
C PRO A 124 -6.81 1.81 2.18
N ILE A 125 -6.26 2.09 3.35
CA ILE A 125 -5.63 1.10 4.23
C ILE A 125 -6.40 0.89 5.54
N ASP A 126 -7.62 1.42 5.64
CA ASP A 126 -8.43 1.37 6.87
C ASP A 126 -8.57 -0.05 7.46
N ASP A 127 -8.66 -1.07 6.61
CA ASP A 127 -8.77 -2.48 7.01
C ASP A 127 -7.48 -3.05 7.62
N TYR A 128 -6.35 -2.36 7.42
CA TYR A 128 -5.02 -2.76 7.92
C TYR A 128 -4.54 -1.88 9.08
N LEU A 129 -5.37 -0.95 9.54
CA LEU A 129 -5.09 -0.10 10.70
C LEU A 129 -6.00 -0.50 11.85
N SER A 130 -5.43 -1.20 12.83
CA SER A 130 -6.15 -1.51 14.07
C SER A 130 -6.46 -0.24 14.87
N ALA A 131 -7.35 -0.36 15.86
CA ALA A 131 -7.63 0.75 16.77
C ALA A 131 -6.39 1.16 17.58
N GLU A 132 -5.53 0.19 17.91
CA GLU A 132 -4.25 0.43 18.59
C GLU A 132 -3.28 1.21 17.70
N ASP A 133 -3.14 0.81 16.43
CA ASP A 133 -2.28 1.52 15.46
C ASP A 133 -2.72 2.98 15.31
N LYS A 134 -4.03 3.22 15.20
CA LYS A 134 -4.58 4.59 15.06
C LYS A 134 -4.34 5.43 16.31
N ALA A 135 -4.32 4.82 17.49
CA ALA A 135 -4.09 5.52 18.75
C ALA A 135 -2.60 5.87 18.96
N ASP A 136 -1.68 5.08 18.39
CA ASP A 136 -0.23 5.31 18.48
C ASP A 136 0.26 6.41 17.50
N ILE A 137 -0.51 6.70 16.44
CA ILE A 137 -0.16 7.72 15.46
C ILE A 137 -0.74 9.09 15.88
N TYR A 138 0.11 10.13 15.86
CA TYR A 138 -0.35 11.50 16.11
C TYR A 138 -1.56 11.88 15.23
N PRO A 139 -2.65 12.44 15.80
CA PRO A 139 -3.88 12.72 15.05
C PRO A 139 -3.68 13.58 13.81
N ASP A 140 -2.79 14.58 13.88
CA ASP A 140 -2.50 15.46 12.75
C ASP A 140 -1.82 14.73 11.57
N LEU A 141 -1.02 13.70 11.85
CA LEU A 141 -0.39 12.89 10.82
C LEU A 141 -1.42 11.98 10.14
N LEU A 142 -2.33 11.38 10.90
CA LEU A 142 -3.46 10.63 10.32
C LEU A 142 -4.34 11.53 9.46
N LYS A 143 -4.64 12.74 9.94
CA LYS A 143 -5.42 13.72 9.19
C LYS A 143 -4.77 14.08 7.85
N ALA A 144 -3.45 14.23 7.81
CA ALA A 144 -2.70 14.56 6.59
C ALA A 144 -2.80 13.49 5.49
N VAL A 145 -3.05 12.23 5.86
CA VAL A 145 -3.21 11.09 4.93
C VAL A 145 -4.66 10.62 4.83
N THR A 146 -5.60 11.36 5.43
CA THR A 146 -7.04 11.10 5.35
C THR A 146 -7.65 11.95 4.25
N ILE A 147 -8.27 11.31 3.26
CA ILE A 147 -8.98 11.98 2.16
C ILE A 147 -10.36 11.37 2.06
N ASP A 148 -11.40 12.21 2.00
CA ASP A 148 -12.80 11.78 1.92
C ASP A 148 -13.19 10.75 3.00
N GLY A 149 -12.65 10.93 4.21
CA GLY A 149 -12.92 10.08 5.37
C GLY A 149 -12.19 8.73 5.38
N LYS A 150 -11.28 8.48 4.43
CA LYS A 150 -10.51 7.24 4.34
C LYS A 150 -9.02 7.48 4.52
N ILE A 151 -8.33 6.57 5.19
CA ILE A 151 -6.89 6.67 5.45
C ILE A 151 -6.13 5.97 4.32
N TYR A 152 -5.21 6.66 3.67
CA TYR A 152 -4.53 6.14 2.46
C TYR A 152 -3.06 5.77 2.64
N ALA A 153 -2.43 6.10 3.76
CA ALA A 153 -1.03 5.79 3.99
C ALA A 153 -0.72 5.67 5.48
N TRP A 154 0.35 4.93 5.80
CA TRP A 154 0.93 4.91 7.14
C TRP A 154 1.93 6.07 7.27
N PRO A 155 1.73 7.03 8.20
CA PRO A 155 2.69 8.10 8.42
C PRO A 155 3.97 7.56 9.08
N LEU A 156 5.08 7.54 8.35
CA LEU A 156 6.36 6.99 8.84
C LEU A 156 7.43 8.05 9.10
N TRP A 157 7.42 9.16 8.37
CA TRP A 157 8.47 10.17 8.44
C TRP A 157 7.91 11.58 8.30
N VAL A 158 8.32 12.47 9.21
CA VAL A 158 7.99 13.90 9.18
C VAL A 158 9.31 14.66 9.22
N PRO A 159 9.83 15.12 8.06
CA PRO A 159 11.03 15.94 8.06
C PRO A 159 10.71 17.34 8.57
N PRO A 160 11.35 17.84 9.66
CA PRO A 160 11.28 19.24 9.99
C PRO A 160 12.10 20.06 8.99
N TRP A 161 11.59 21.22 8.60
CA TRP A 161 12.33 22.22 7.84
C TRP A 161 12.72 23.34 8.80
N ALA A 162 14.00 23.71 8.80
CA ALA A 162 14.51 24.83 9.59
C ALA A 162 15.11 25.87 8.64
N CYS A 163 14.93 27.15 8.99
CA CYS A 163 15.55 28.27 8.30
C CYS A 163 16.92 28.59 8.92
N ILE A 164 17.78 29.23 8.13
CA ILE A 164 18.85 30.10 8.60
C ILE A 164 18.36 31.54 8.42
#